data_AF-S3J6I1-F1
#
_entry.id   AF-S3J6I1-F1
#
_cell.length_a   1.000
_cell.length_b   1.000
_cell.length_c   1.000
_cell.angle_alpha   90.00
_cell.angle_beta   90.00
_cell.angle_gamma   90.00
#
_symmetry.space_group_name_H-M   'P 1'
#
loop_
_entity.id
_entity.type
_entity.pdbx_description
1 polymer ?
#
loop_
_entity_poly.entity_id
_entity_poly.type
_entity_poly.pdbx_seq_one_letter_code
_entity_poly.pdbx_strand_id
1 'polypeptide(L)'
;MDTLCELNVMEQVYNIGHSTIMQSAWKRGQKVTVHGWVYGIHDGRLRDLEVTATSRESLEQGYRSGISNLKNTHHSHRNRSALQ
;
A
#
# COMPACT_ATOMS: atom_id res chain seq x y z
N MET A 1 -9.52 2.68 -11.92
CA MET A 1 -9.35 2.44 -10.48
C MET A 1 -8.94 3.74 -9.84
N ASP A 2 -9.54 4.07 -8.70
CA ASP A 2 -9.38 5.40 -8.14
C ASP A 2 -8.10 5.47 -7.29
N THR A 3 -7.19 6.37 -7.68
CA THR A 3 -5.92 6.63 -6.99
C THR A 3 -6.11 6.87 -5.50
N LEU A 4 -7.22 7.52 -5.14
CA LEU A 4 -7.56 7.84 -3.76
C LEU A 4 -7.88 6.58 -2.95
N CYS A 5 -8.49 5.57 -3.55
CA CYS A 5 -8.72 4.29 -2.88
C CYS A 5 -7.40 3.56 -2.62
N GLU A 6 -6.51 3.53 -3.62
CA GLU A 6 -5.17 2.92 -3.45
C GLU A 6 -4.37 3.64 -2.36
N LEU A 7 -4.35 4.99 -2.40
CA LEU A 7 -3.68 5.80 -1.39
C LEU A 7 -4.27 5.59 0.02
N ASN A 8 -5.59 5.52 0.13
CA ASN A 8 -6.26 5.28 1.40
C ASN A 8 -5.86 3.92 2.01
N VAL A 9 -5.81 2.86 1.20
CA VAL A 9 -5.36 1.54 1.68
C VAL A 9 -3.90 1.60 2.13
N MET A 10 -3.01 2.25 1.37
CA MET A 10 -1.61 2.42 1.76
C MET A 10 -1.46 3.17 3.09
N GLU A 11 -2.17 4.27 3.29
CA GLU A 11 -2.15 5.02 4.56
C GLU A 11 -2.71 4.20 5.72
N GLN A 12 -3.77 3.42 5.51
CA GLN A 12 -4.33 2.58 6.56
C GLN A 12 -3.37 1.47 6.98
N VAL A 13 -2.67 0.84 6.04
CA VAL A 13 -1.60 -0.14 6.35
C VAL A 13 -0.50 0.52 7.17
N TYR A 14 -0.08 1.72 6.78
CA TYR A 14 0.94 2.49 7.50
C TYR A 14 0.49 2.83 8.93
N ASN A 15 -0.75 3.27 9.12
CA ASN A 15 -1.34 3.58 10.42
C ASN A 15 -1.46 2.34 11.31
N ILE A 16 -1.88 1.20 10.77
CA ILE A 16 -1.94 -0.08 11.49
C ILE A 16 -0.54 -0.47 11.97
N GLY A 17 0.46 -0.40 11.09
CA GLY A 17 1.85 -0.69 11.45
C GLY A 17 2.41 0.25 12.52
N HIS A 18 1.96 1.51 12.57
CA HIS A 18 2.33 2.50 13.60
C HIS A 18 1.56 2.37 14.92
N SER A 19 0.51 1.54 14.96
CA SER A 19 -0.24 1.30 16.20
C SER A 19 0.65 0.68 17.28
N THR A 20 0.37 1.00 18.54
CA THR A 20 1.08 0.44 19.69
C THR A 20 1.03 -1.09 19.71
N ILE A 21 -0.10 -1.67 19.28
CA ILE A 21 -0.31 -3.11 19.21
C ILE A 21 0.70 -3.77 18.25
N MET A 22 0.83 -3.24 17.03
CA MET A 22 1.75 -3.77 16.02
C MET A 22 3.20 -3.54 16.40
N GLN A 23 3.55 -2.35 16.88
CA GLN A 23 4.89 -2.03 17.34
C GLN A 23 5.32 -2.95 18.50
N SER A 24 4.44 -3.18 19.48
CA SER A 24 4.70 -4.13 20.56
C SER A 24 4.79 -5.58 20.07
N ALA A 25 4.04 -5.97 19.03
CA ALA A 25 4.10 -7.31 18.44
C ALA A 25 5.44 -7.58 17.75
N TRP A 26 5.88 -6.67 16.90
CA TRP A 26 7.19 -6.79 16.26
C TRP A 26 8.34 -6.69 17.26
N LYS A 27 8.25 -5.79 18.25
CA LYS A 27 9.29 -5.65 19.29
C LYS A 27 9.47 -6.91 20.14
N ARG A 28 8.40 -7.68 20.41
CA ARG A 28 8.49 -8.96 21.13
C ARG A 28 8.84 -10.15 20.23
N GLY A 29 9.14 -9.92 18.96
CA GLY A 29 9.48 -10.96 17.98
C GLY A 29 8.29 -11.79 17.49
N GLN A 30 7.04 -11.32 17.70
CA GLN A 30 5.88 -12.01 17.16
C GLN A 30 5.86 -11.87 15.64
N LYS A 31 5.69 -13.00 14.95
CA LYS A 31 5.59 -13.05 13.48
C LYS A 31 4.19 -12.59 13.06
N VAL A 32 4.06 -11.30 12.76
CA VAL A 32 2.82 -10.70 12.24
C VAL A 32 3.13 -9.97 10.94
N THR A 33 2.29 -10.19 9.93
CA THR A 33 2.39 -9.55 8.61
C THR A 33 1.14 -8.75 8.33
N VAL A 34 1.31 -7.54 7.80
CA VAL A 34 0.22 -6.67 7.33
C VAL A 34 0.29 -6.58 5.81
N HIS A 35 -0.83 -6.80 5.14
CA HIS A 35 -0.96 -6.71 3.68
C HIS A 35 -1.92 -5.59 3.31
N GLY A 36 -1.65 -4.92 2.18
CA GLY A 36 -2.52 -3.88 1.61
C GLY A 36 -3.03 -4.31 0.26
N TRP A 37 -4.26 -4.80 0.21
CA TRP A 37 -4.90 -5.24 -1.03
C TRP A 37 -6.09 -4.36 -1.35
N VAL A 38 -6.38 -4.25 -2.63
CA VAL A 38 -7.53 -3.53 -3.13
C VAL A 38 -8.16 -4.31 -4.28
N TYR A 39 -9.47 -4.23 -4.46
CA TYR A 39 -10.16 -4.93 -5.55
C TYR A 39 -11.05 -4.00 -6.34
N GLY A 40 -11.17 -4.25 -7.64
CA GLY A 40 -12.14 -3.57 -8.50
C GLY A 40 -13.51 -4.21 -8.34
N ILE A 41 -14.55 -3.41 -8.06
CA ILE A 41 -15.94 -3.93 -8.02
C ILE A 41 -16.40 -4.39 -9.41
N HIS A 42 -15.84 -3.81 -10.47
CA HIS A 42 -16.20 -4.06 -11.86
C HIS A 42 -15.66 -5.40 -12.41
N ASP A 43 -14.50 -5.85 -11.93
CA ASP A 43 -13.82 -7.04 -12.44
C ASP A 43 -13.50 -8.09 -11.36
N GLY A 44 -13.73 -7.76 -10.08
CA GLY A 44 -13.44 -8.61 -8.94
C GLY A 44 -11.95 -8.92 -8.76
N ARG A 45 -11.04 -8.20 -9.46
CA ARG A 45 -9.61 -8.53 -9.45
C ARG A 45 -8.95 -7.89 -8.26
N LEU A 46 -8.31 -8.72 -7.44
CA LEU A 46 -7.49 -8.30 -6.32
C LEU A 46 -6.12 -7.84 -6.82
N ARG A 47 -5.70 -6.66 -6.38
CA ARG A 47 -4.40 -6.06 -6.66
C ARG A 47 -3.66 -5.88 -5.35
N ASP A 48 -2.44 -6.39 -5.31
CA ASP A 48 -1.50 -6.09 -4.23
C ASP A 48 -0.90 -4.70 -4.47
N LEU A 49 -0.89 -3.85 -3.43
CA LEU A 49 -0.32 -2.52 -3.47
C LEU A 49 1.18 -2.49 -3.10
N GLU A 50 1.79 -3.66 -2.91
CA GLU A 50 3.21 -3.83 -2.59
C GLU A 50 3.64 -3.16 -1.28
N VAL A 51 2.69 -2.95 -0.37
CA VAL A 51 2.90 -2.36 0.97
C VAL A 51 2.96 -3.41 2.09
N THR A 52 3.30 -4.64 1.75
CA THR A 52 3.38 -5.74 2.73
C THR A 52 4.47 -5.46 3.78
N ALA A 53 4.13 -5.55 5.06
CA ALA A 53 5.03 -5.25 6.18
C ALA A 53 5.09 -6.40 7.19
N THR A 54 6.31 -6.85 7.51
CA THR A 54 6.62 -7.88 8.52
C THR A 54 7.37 -7.34 9.74
N SER A 55 7.83 -6.10 9.66
CA SER A 55 8.56 -5.36 10.68
C SER A 55 8.39 -3.85 10.45
N ARG A 56 8.84 -3.05 11.42
CA ARG A 56 8.85 -1.59 11.28
C ARG A 56 9.66 -1.12 10.06
N GLU A 57 10.79 -1.75 9.80
CA GLU A 57 11.68 -1.39 8.69
C GLU A 57 11.01 -1.69 7.34
N SER A 58 10.39 -2.86 7.22
CA SER A 58 9.65 -3.22 6.00
C SER A 58 8.41 -2.36 5.78
N LEU A 59 7.76 -1.87 6.85
CA LEU A 59 6.63 -0.96 6.76
C LEU A 59 7.02 0.37 6.09
N GLU A 60 8.11 0.98 6.56
CA GLU A 60 8.66 2.21 5.98
C GLU A 60 9.07 2.02 4.52
N GLN A 61 9.76 0.91 4.24
CA GLN A 61 10.21 0.60 2.89
C GLN A 61 9.02 0.37 1.94
N GLY A 62 8.06 -0.46 2.35
CA GLY A 62 6.87 -0.78 1.57
C GLY A 62 6.03 0.46 1.28
N TYR A 63 5.78 1.30 2.30
CA TYR A 63 5.03 2.54 2.11
C TYR A 63 5.72 3.50 1.12
N ARG A 64 7.03 3.72 1.25
CA ARG A 64 7.79 4.58 0.32
C ARG A 64 7.76 4.04 -1.11
N SER A 65 7.93 2.73 -1.28
CA SER A 65 7.86 2.07 -2.59
C SER A 65 6.46 2.18 -3.20
N GLY A 66 5.40 1.92 -2.43
CA GLY A 66 4.01 2.02 -2.88
C GLY A 66 3.67 3.42 -3.37
N ILE A 67 4.03 4.46 -2.61
CA ILE A 67 3.81 5.86 -3.02
C ILE A 67 4.60 6.23 -4.28
N SER A 68 5.83 5.72 -4.44
CA SER A 68 6.62 5.93 -5.66
C SER A 68 5.97 5.28 -6.88
N ASN A 69 5.52 4.03 -6.76
CA ASN A 69 4.88 3.26 -7.83
C ASN A 69 3.53 3.87 -8.23
N LEU A 70 2.75 4.37 -7.27
CA LEU A 70 1.49 5.07 -7.54
C LEU A 70 1.72 6.35 -8.37
N LYS A 71 2.75 7.14 -8.03
CA LYS A 71 3.12 8.36 -8.78
C LYS A 71 3.50 8.07 -10.23
N ASN A 72 4.26 7.00 -10.45
CA ASN A 72 4.70 6.58 -11.78
C ASN A 72 3.54 6.09 -12.65
N THR A 73 2.65 5.27 -12.06
CA THR A 73 1.49 4.68 -12.76
C THR A 73 0.51 5.77 -13.22
N HIS A 74 0.24 6.77 -12.39
CA HIS A 74 -0.66 7.87 -12.75
C HIS A 74 -0.07 8.89 -13.73
N HIS A 75 1.23 9.17 -13.69
CA HIS A 75 1.88 10.00 -14.72
C HIS A 75 1.75 9.37 -16.12
N SER A 76 1.89 8.04 -16.22
CA SER A 76 1.76 7.31 -17.49
C SER A 76 0.35 7.37 -18.07
N HIS A 77 -0.69 7.20 -17.23
CA HIS A 77 -2.09 7.31 -17.65
C HIS A 77 -2.48 8.73 -18.10
N ARG A 78 -1.95 9.76 -17.45
CA ARG A 78 -2.23 11.17 -17.82
C ARG A 78 -1.60 11.56 -19.15
N ASN A 79 -0.44 11.02 -19.49
CA ASN A 79 0.20 11.24 -20.80
C ASN A 79 -0.49 10.47 -21.94
N ARG A 80 -1.14 9.33 -21.67
CA ARG A 80 -1.87 8.57 -22.70
C ARG A 80 -3.20 9.18 -23.09
N SER A 81 -3.89 9.87 -22.17
CA SER A 81 -5.15 10.55 -22.51
C SER A 81 -4.97 11.93 -23.14
N ALA A 82 -3.74 12.47 -23.19
CA ALA A 82 -3.42 13.74 -23.84
C ALA A 82 -2.98 13.57 -25.31
N LEU A 83 -2.88 12.33 -25.78
CA LEU A 83 -2.48 11.94 -27.15
C LEU A 83 -3.64 11.31 -27.95
N GLN A 84 -4.88 11.40 -27.45
CA GLN A 84 -6.11 11.06 -28.16
C GLN A 84 -7.02 12.28 -28.29
#